data_AF-A0A7V4JQ71-F1
#
_entry.id   AF-A0A7V4JQ71-F1
#
_cell.length_a   1.000
_cell.length_b   1.000
_cell.length_c   1.000
_cell.angle_alpha   90.00
_cell.angle_beta   90.00
_cell.angle_gamma   90.00
#
_symmetry.space_group_name_H-M   'P 1'
#
loop_
_entity.id
_entity.type
_entity.pdbx_description
1 polymer ?
#
loop_
_entity_poly.entity_id
_entity_poly.type
_entity_poly.pdbx_seq_one_letter_code
_entity_poly.pdbx_strand_id
1 'polypeptide(L)'
;MARVVNFQGNPLTLVGKKLKVGDKAPDFVVLDIPVCDIQARRFNEAAAKLPDDVVIMNISMDLLFAIEKFCNSAGINRVKVLSDHRDASFGNAYGVLIQELRLLARSVFIIDRDDTIKYIEVVPEITNHPNYEKALEAVKSLL
;
A
#
# COMPACT_ATOMS: atom_id res chain seq x y z
N MET A 1 2.44 2.53 -14.79
CA MET A 1 1.73 3.33 -13.77
C MET A 1 1.28 4.70 -14.29
N ALA A 2 0.24 5.28 -13.69
CA ALA A 2 -0.25 6.63 -13.98
C ALA A 2 0.67 7.72 -13.37
N ARG A 3 0.55 8.98 -13.85
CA ARG A 3 1.22 10.16 -13.28
C ARG A 3 0.28 11.15 -12.61
N VAL A 4 -1.02 10.93 -12.77
CA VAL A 4 -2.07 11.77 -12.24
C VAL A 4 -3.14 10.86 -11.69
N VAL A 5 -3.70 11.24 -10.56
CA VAL A 5 -4.90 10.65 -9.94
C VAL A 5 -5.85 11.79 -9.61
N ASN A 6 -7.12 11.47 -9.40
CA ASN A 6 -8.14 12.45 -9.08
C ASN A 6 -8.53 12.34 -7.61
N PHE A 7 -8.86 13.48 -7.01
CA PHE A 7 -9.56 13.57 -5.74
C PHE A 7 -10.83 14.38 -5.94
N GLN A 8 -11.98 13.70 -5.88
CA GLN A 8 -13.28 14.30 -6.17
C GLN A 8 -13.30 15.01 -7.53
N GLY A 9 -12.70 14.36 -8.54
CA GLY A 9 -12.60 14.90 -9.90
C GLY A 9 -11.50 15.95 -10.12
N ASN A 10 -10.82 16.42 -9.07
CA ASN A 10 -9.68 17.34 -9.22
C ASN A 10 -8.39 16.56 -9.47
N PRO A 11 -7.61 16.87 -10.53
CA PRO A 11 -6.37 16.17 -10.82
C PRO A 11 -5.28 16.52 -9.80
N LEU A 12 -4.51 15.50 -9.40
CA LEU A 12 -3.39 15.56 -8.47
C LEU A 12 -2.19 14.82 -9.05
N THR A 13 -0.99 15.36 -8.83
CA THR A 13 0.24 14.89 -9.47
C THR A 13 0.93 13.84 -8.62
N LEU A 14 1.31 12.72 -9.26
CA LEU A 14 2.16 11.70 -8.63
C LEU A 14 3.63 11.95 -8.94
N VAL A 15 4.46 11.88 -7.90
CA VAL A 15 5.92 12.00 -7.99
C VAL A 15 6.61 10.68 -7.66
N GLY A 16 7.83 10.52 -8.18
CA GLY A 16 8.66 9.34 -7.97
C GLY A 16 8.88 8.50 -9.23
N LYS A 17 9.42 7.30 -9.05
CA LYS A 17 9.76 6.38 -10.15
C LYS A 17 8.50 5.75 -10.75
N LYS A 18 8.45 5.67 -12.08
CA LYS A 18 7.36 4.98 -12.79
C LYS A 18 7.67 3.48 -12.88
N LEU A 19 7.03 2.69 -12.02
CA LEU A 19 7.18 1.24 -12.02
C LEU A 19 6.25 0.56 -13.05
N LYS A 20 6.67 -0.63 -13.48
CA LYS A 20 5.89 -1.58 -14.29
C LYS A 20 6.02 -2.99 -13.73
N VAL A 21 5.05 -3.85 -14.06
CA VAL A 21 5.13 -5.28 -13.77
C VAL A 21 6.38 -5.86 -14.42
N GLY A 22 7.11 -6.68 -13.67
CA GLY A 22 8.40 -7.26 -14.04
C GLY A 22 9.62 -6.47 -13.54
N ASP A 23 9.45 -5.23 -13.07
CA ASP A 23 10.55 -4.50 -12.42
C ASP A 23 10.88 -5.12 -11.05
N LYS A 24 12.11 -4.94 -10.59
CA LYS A 24 12.47 -5.19 -9.18
C LYS A 24 11.81 -4.16 -8.29
N ALA A 25 11.26 -4.62 -7.17
CA ALA A 25 10.74 -3.80 -6.10
C ALA A 25 11.86 -2.91 -5.55
N PRO A 26 11.70 -1.58 -5.58
CA PRO A 26 12.69 -0.69 -4.99
C PRO A 26 12.75 -0.83 -3.47
N ASP A 27 13.94 -0.71 -2.88
CA ASP A 27 14.07 -0.55 -1.44
C ASP A 27 13.48 0.79 -0.97
N PHE A 28 12.96 0.79 0.26
CA PHE A 28 12.42 1.97 0.92
C PHE A 28 12.64 1.91 2.43
N VAL A 29 12.65 3.09 3.06
CA VAL A 29 12.80 3.24 4.51
C VAL A 29 11.54 3.87 5.07
N VAL A 30 10.84 3.12 5.93
CA VAL A 30 9.62 3.55 6.63
C VAL A 30 9.80 3.37 8.12
N LEU A 31 9.00 4.11 8.89
CA LEU A 31 8.90 3.91 10.33
C LEU A 31 7.93 2.76 10.60
N ASP A 32 8.45 1.74 11.27
CA ASP A 32 7.67 0.60 11.72
C ASP A 32 7.23 0.81 13.17
N ILE A 33 6.04 0.31 13.48
CA ILE A 33 5.56 0.11 14.84
C ILE A 33 5.40 -1.40 15.02
N PRO A 34 5.85 -1.98 16.15
CA PRO A 34 5.68 -3.41 16.39
C PRO A 34 4.23 -3.79 16.15
N VAL A 35 4.03 -4.88 15.39
CA VAL A 35 2.76 -5.32 14.78
C VAL A 35 1.58 -4.82 15.58
N CYS A 36 1.04 -3.72 15.11
CA CYS A 36 -0.10 -3.09 15.71
C CYS A 36 -1.30 -4.00 15.38
N ASP A 37 -2.14 -4.33 16.36
CA ASP A 37 -3.31 -5.23 16.23
C ASP A 37 -4.43 -4.56 15.38
N ILE A 38 -4.10 -4.24 14.12
CA ILE A 38 -4.85 -3.40 13.17
C ILE A 38 -5.81 -4.19 12.30
N GLN A 39 -7.10 -3.88 12.44
CA GLN A 39 -8.19 -4.32 11.54
C GLN A 39 -8.59 -3.27 10.52
N ALA A 40 -8.05 -3.41 9.30
CA ALA A 40 -8.64 -2.90 8.08
C ALA A 40 -9.68 -3.93 7.54
N ARG A 41 -10.97 -3.73 7.80
CA ARG A 41 -11.99 -4.80 7.67
C ARG A 41 -12.18 -5.47 6.30
N ARG A 42 -11.84 -4.82 5.17
CA ARG A 42 -12.19 -5.34 3.82
C ARG A 42 -11.10 -6.12 3.09
N PHE A 43 -9.81 -5.81 3.28
CA PHE A 43 -8.71 -6.62 2.73
C PHE A 43 -8.44 -7.84 3.63
N ASN A 44 -8.81 -7.75 4.91
CA ASN A 44 -8.26 -8.63 5.92
C ASN A 44 -8.96 -10.00 6.03
N GLU A 45 -10.24 -10.13 5.72
CA GLU A 45 -10.90 -11.45 5.74
C GLU A 45 -10.37 -12.39 4.65
N ALA A 46 -10.03 -11.82 3.49
CA ALA A 46 -9.41 -12.57 2.40
C ALA A 46 -7.93 -12.86 2.71
N ALA A 47 -7.21 -11.88 3.28
CA ALA A 47 -5.85 -12.05 3.75
C ALA A 47 -5.70 -13.13 4.83
N ALA A 48 -6.64 -13.23 5.77
CA ALA A 48 -6.60 -14.22 6.84
C ALA A 48 -6.71 -15.67 6.31
N LYS A 49 -7.12 -15.86 5.05
CA LYS A 49 -7.16 -17.17 4.39
C LYS A 49 -5.91 -17.47 3.57
N LEU A 50 -4.97 -16.53 3.47
CA LEU A 50 -3.70 -16.73 2.78
C LEU A 50 -2.72 -17.50 3.68
N PRO A 51 -1.76 -18.24 3.08
CA PRO A 51 -0.72 -18.94 3.84
C PRO A 51 0.16 -17.97 4.64
N ASP A 52 0.82 -18.48 5.68
CA ASP A 52 1.63 -17.67 6.63
C ASP A 52 2.84 -16.98 6.01
N ASP A 53 3.28 -17.42 4.84
CA ASP A 53 4.42 -16.83 4.12
C ASP A 53 4.04 -15.57 3.33
N VAL A 54 2.75 -15.23 3.25
CA VAL A 54 2.29 -13.96 2.65
C VAL A 54 2.33 -12.84 3.70
N VAL A 55 3.21 -11.87 3.48
CA VAL A 55 3.30 -10.66 4.30
C VAL A 55 2.45 -9.54 3.70
N ILE A 56 1.60 -8.92 4.52
CA ILE A 56 0.75 -7.81 4.10
C ILE A 56 1.20 -6.54 4.82
N MET A 57 1.41 -5.48 4.04
CA MET A 57 1.86 -4.18 4.52
C MET A 57 0.87 -3.10 4.09
N ASN A 58 0.42 -2.29 5.05
CA ASN A 58 -0.30 -1.05 4.79
C ASN A 58 0.62 0.13 5.10
N ILE A 59 0.87 0.97 4.10
CA ILE A 59 1.81 2.08 4.21
C ILE A 59 1.03 3.37 3.98
N SER A 60 1.18 4.33 4.89
CA SER A 60 0.55 5.65 4.77
C SER A 60 1.50 6.77 5.20
N MET A 61 1.08 8.03 5.04
CA MET A 61 1.79 9.20 5.57
C MET A 61 1.33 9.58 6.99
N ASP A 62 0.54 8.72 7.64
CA ASP A 62 0.06 9.00 8.99
C ASP A 62 1.21 8.93 9.98
N LEU A 63 1.15 9.77 11.02
CA LEU A 63 2.10 9.73 12.11
C LEU A 63 1.84 8.49 12.98
N LEU A 64 2.89 7.95 13.60
CA LEU A 64 2.80 6.71 14.37
C LEU A 64 1.70 6.76 15.45
N PHE A 65 1.50 7.91 16.11
CA PHE A 65 0.42 8.08 17.09
C PHE A 65 -0.99 7.94 16.51
N ALA A 66 -1.18 8.33 15.24
CA ALA A 66 -2.48 8.23 14.57
C ALA A 66 -2.73 6.80 14.14
N ILE A 67 -1.67 6.12 13.68
CA ILE A 67 -1.70 4.70 13.38
C ILE A 67 -2.01 3.92 14.66
N GLU A 68 -1.30 4.14 15.77
CA GLU A 68 -1.54 3.48 17.07
C GLU A 68 -2.99 3.63 17.54
N LYS A 69 -3.56 4.84 17.46
CA LYS A 69 -4.97 5.08 17.78
C LYS A 69 -5.91 4.30 16.88
N PHE A 70 -5.60 4.21 15.58
CA PHE A 70 -6.36 3.41 14.63
C PHE A 70 -6.28 1.91 14.97
N CYS A 71 -5.10 1.40 15.33
CA CYS A 71 -4.89 -0.02 15.70
C CYS A 71 -5.79 -0.48 16.84
N ASN A 72 -5.85 0.30 17.92
CA ASN A 72 -6.50 -0.12 19.17
C ASN A 72 -8.03 -0.30 19.05
N SER A 73 -8.62 0.10 17.92
CA SER A 73 -10.08 0.09 17.71
C SER A 73 -10.57 -1.10 16.85
N ALA A 74 -9.63 -1.94 16.43
CA ALA A 74 -9.78 -2.65 15.17
C ALA A 74 -9.73 -4.19 15.36
N GLY A 75 -8.71 -4.80 15.99
CA GLY A 75 -8.71 -6.24 16.33
C GLY A 75 -8.34 -7.20 15.19
N ILE A 76 -7.14 -7.03 14.60
CA ILE A 76 -6.54 -7.95 13.63
C ILE A 76 -5.02 -8.03 13.77
N ASN A 77 -4.49 -9.25 13.68
CA ASN A 77 -3.09 -9.56 13.96
C ASN A 77 -2.17 -9.77 12.74
N ARG A 78 -2.64 -9.55 11.50
CA ARG A 78 -1.97 -10.08 10.28
C ARG A 78 -1.49 -9.04 9.25
N VAL A 79 -1.61 -7.75 9.56
CA VAL A 79 -1.18 -6.66 8.66
C VAL A 79 -0.14 -5.80 9.37
N LYS A 80 1.05 -5.68 8.78
CA LYS A 80 2.05 -4.71 9.22
C LYS A 80 1.61 -3.33 8.77
N VAL A 81 1.72 -2.34 9.64
CA VAL A 81 1.35 -0.97 9.28
C VAL A 81 2.51 -0.03 9.54
N LEU A 82 2.81 0.73 8.50
CA LEU A 82 4.07 1.44 8.34
C LEU A 82 3.78 2.91 8.02
N SER A 83 4.59 3.79 8.56
CA SER A 83 4.52 5.23 8.29
C SER A 83 5.67 5.66 7.38
N ASP A 84 5.33 6.23 6.24
CA ASP A 84 6.27 6.86 5.30
C ASP A 84 6.38 8.39 5.54
N HIS A 85 5.79 8.92 6.61
CA HIS A 85 5.64 10.37 6.81
C HIS A 85 6.97 11.14 6.83
N ARG A 86 8.04 10.51 7.35
CA ARG A 86 9.32 11.16 7.65
C ARG A 86 10.02 11.58 6.37
N ASP A 87 10.32 10.61 5.52
CA ASP A 87 11.17 10.79 4.34
C ASP A 87 10.38 10.65 3.02
N ALA A 88 9.13 10.20 3.06
CA ALA A 88 8.34 9.81 1.88
C ALA A 88 9.12 8.86 0.95
N SER A 89 9.91 7.97 1.54
CA SER A 89 10.84 7.08 0.84
C SER A 89 10.08 6.12 -0.05
N PHE A 90 9.05 5.45 0.48
CA PHE A 90 8.21 4.54 -0.28
C PHE A 90 7.46 5.28 -1.39
N GLY A 91 6.81 6.41 -1.06
CA GLY A 91 6.04 7.19 -2.02
C GLY A 91 6.85 7.63 -3.23
N ASN A 92 8.10 8.08 -3.02
CA ASN A 92 9.02 8.45 -4.10
C ASN A 92 9.58 7.24 -4.85
N ALA A 93 9.89 6.16 -4.14
CA ALA A 93 10.46 4.96 -4.76
C ALA A 93 9.42 4.22 -5.63
N TYR A 94 8.16 4.22 -5.21
CA TYR A 94 7.06 3.52 -5.88
C TYR A 94 6.23 4.40 -6.80
N GLY A 95 6.46 5.72 -6.81
CA GLY A 95 5.79 6.66 -7.72
C GLY A 95 4.36 7.01 -7.31
N VAL A 96 4.04 6.89 -6.03
CA VAL A 96 2.68 7.06 -5.49
C VAL A 96 2.55 8.22 -4.52
N LEU A 97 3.60 9.02 -4.32
CA LEU A 97 3.49 10.25 -3.53
C LEU A 97 2.72 11.31 -4.31
N ILE A 98 1.66 11.84 -3.71
CA ILE A 98 0.89 12.97 -4.23
C ILE A 98 1.63 14.26 -3.85
N GLN A 99 2.05 15.03 -4.84
CA GLN A 99 2.86 16.23 -4.64
C GLN A 99 2.12 17.30 -3.81
N GLU A 100 0.85 17.53 -4.13
CA GLU A 100 0.06 18.64 -3.60
C GLU A 100 -0.35 18.41 -2.14
N LEU A 101 -0.54 17.14 -1.76
CA LEU A 101 -1.06 16.77 -0.44
C LEU A 101 0.02 16.17 0.48
N ARG A 102 1.15 15.74 -0.09
CA ARG A 102 2.15 14.92 0.60
C ARG A 102 1.51 13.69 1.25
N LEU A 103 0.59 13.06 0.53
CA LEU A 103 -0.08 11.80 0.90
C LEU A 103 0.23 10.72 -0.14
N LEU A 104 0.07 9.44 0.22
CA LEU A 104 0.19 8.37 -0.76
C LEU A 104 -1.13 8.20 -1.53
N ALA A 105 -1.04 8.04 -2.84
CA ALA A 105 -2.16 7.65 -3.67
C ALA A 105 -2.57 6.22 -3.36
N ARG A 106 -3.89 6.00 -3.33
CA ARG A 106 -4.46 4.66 -3.11
C ARG A 106 -3.97 3.70 -4.18
N SER A 107 -3.23 2.69 -3.75
CA SER A 107 -2.56 1.76 -4.65
C SER A 107 -2.35 0.39 -4.00
N VAL A 108 -2.15 -0.63 -4.84
CA VAL A 108 -1.84 -2.00 -4.44
C VAL A 108 -0.68 -2.50 -5.30
N PHE A 109 0.33 -3.04 -4.64
CA PHE A 109 1.46 -3.70 -5.26
C PHE A 109 1.56 -5.13 -4.74
N ILE A 110 1.86 -6.08 -5.64
CA ILE A 110 2.15 -7.47 -5.25
C ILE A 110 3.52 -7.80 -5.77
N ILE A 111 4.35 -8.31 -4.87
CA ILE A 111 5.77 -8.61 -5.08
C ILE A 111 5.95 -10.10 -4.79
N ASP A 112 6.67 -10.80 -5.65
CA ASP A 112 6.98 -12.22 -5.46
C ASP A 112 8.20 -12.43 -4.53
N ARG A 113 8.58 -13.70 -4.31
CA ARG A 113 9.73 -14.08 -3.46
C ARG A 113 11.09 -13.65 -4.03
N ASP A 114 11.14 -13.25 -5.31
CA ASP A 114 12.34 -12.76 -5.97
C ASP A 114 12.40 -11.23 -5.99
N ASP A 115 11.61 -10.53 -5.17
CA ASP A 115 11.48 -9.06 -5.17
C ASP A 115 11.04 -8.49 -6.52
N THR A 116 10.24 -9.24 -7.29
CA THR A 116 9.74 -8.82 -8.60
C THR A 116 8.29 -8.41 -8.51
N ILE A 117 7.96 -7.24 -9.05
CA ILE A 117 6.59 -6.72 -9.04
C ILE A 117 5.74 -7.52 -10.04
N LYS A 118 4.67 -8.16 -9.56
CA LYS A 118 3.75 -8.95 -10.37
C LYS A 118 2.43 -8.26 -10.63
N TYR A 119 2.06 -7.32 -9.77
CA TYR A 119 0.82 -6.56 -9.90
C TYR A 119 1.03 -5.12 -9.45
N ILE A 120 0.42 -4.20 -10.19
CA ILE A 120 0.35 -2.79 -9.83
C ILE A 120 -1.06 -2.30 -10.13
N GLU A 121 -1.72 -1.75 -9.12
CA GLU A 121 -2.93 -0.96 -9.26
C GLU A 121 -2.72 0.39 -8.59
N VAL A 122 -2.97 1.47 -9.33
CA VAL A 122 -3.07 2.82 -8.77
C VAL A 122 -4.46 3.31 -9.10
N VAL A 123 -5.25 3.60 -8.07
CA VAL A 123 -6.67 3.90 -8.22
C VAL A 123 -6.81 5.29 -8.84
N PRO A 124 -7.50 5.44 -9.99
CA PRO A 124 -7.59 6.73 -10.68
C PRO A 124 -8.32 7.81 -9.90
N GLU A 125 -9.25 7.44 -9.02
CA GLU A 125 -9.97 8.35 -8.12
C GLU A 125 -9.76 7.86 -6.68
N ILE A 126 -9.09 8.66 -5.86
CA ILE A 126 -8.57 8.24 -4.55
C ILE A 126 -9.69 7.87 -3.57
N THR A 127 -10.90 8.42 -3.77
CA THR A 127 -12.09 8.10 -2.97
C THR A 127 -12.68 6.71 -3.27
N ASN A 128 -12.34 6.12 -4.42
CA ASN A 128 -12.79 4.78 -4.80
C ASN A 128 -11.96 3.69 -4.12
N HIS A 129 -12.48 2.47 -4.10
CA HIS A 129 -11.75 1.28 -3.64
C HIS A 129 -10.86 0.70 -4.76
N PRO A 130 -9.74 0.03 -4.42
CA PRO A 130 -9.00 -0.79 -5.38
C PRO A 130 -9.79 -2.06 -5.73
N ASN A 131 -9.37 -2.76 -6.78
CA ASN A 131 -9.94 -4.04 -7.17
C ASN A 131 -9.35 -5.18 -6.31
N TYR A 132 -10.01 -5.43 -5.18
CA TYR A 132 -9.61 -6.48 -4.23
C TYR A 132 -9.53 -7.87 -4.85
N GLU A 133 -10.46 -8.23 -5.72
CA GLU A 133 -10.52 -9.55 -6.35
C GLU A 133 -9.29 -9.80 -7.22
N LYS A 134 -8.96 -8.86 -8.10
CA LYS A 134 -7.77 -8.94 -8.97
C LYS A 134 -6.48 -8.99 -8.16
N ALA A 135 -6.39 -8.22 -7.09
CA ALA A 135 -5.24 -8.28 -6.20
C ALA A 135 -5.10 -9.68 -5.56
N LEU A 136 -6.19 -10.23 -5.02
CA LEU A 136 -6.17 -11.56 -4.41
C LEU A 136 -5.88 -12.69 -5.41
N GLU A 137 -6.39 -12.59 -6.63
CA GLU A 137 -6.06 -13.52 -7.72
C GLU A 137 -4.57 -13.48 -8.07
N ALA A 138 -3.99 -12.28 -8.15
CA ALA A 138 -2.57 -12.09 -8.41
C ALA A 138 -1.69 -12.60 -7.26
N VAL A 139 -2.15 -12.58 -6.00
CA VAL A 139 -1.43 -13.26 -4.91
C VAL A 139 -1.52 -14.78 -5.08
N LYS A 140 -2.71 -15.31 -5.33
CA LYS A 140 -2.94 -16.77 -5.46
C LYS A 140 -2.15 -17.41 -6.59
N SER A 141 -1.86 -16.69 -7.67
CA SER A 141 -1.04 -17.22 -8.78
C SER A 141 0.46 -17.33 -8.46
N LEU A 142 0.90 -16.80 -7.30
CA LEU A 142 2.30 -16.80 -6.85
C LEU A 142 2.54 -17.74 -5.65
N LEU A 143 1.47 -18.33 -5.12
CA LEU A 143 1.51 -19.36 -4.08
C LEU A 143 1.90 -20.71 -4.69
#